data_AF-A0A6A0HCB1-F1
#
_entry.id   AF-A0A6A0HCB1-F1
#
_cell.length_a   1.000
_cell.length_b   1.000
_cell.length_c   1.000
_cell.angle_alpha   90.00
_cell.angle_beta   90.00
_cell.angle_gamma   90.00
#
_symmetry.space_group_name_H-M   'P 1'
#
loop_
_entity.id
_entity.type
_entity.pdbx_description
1 polymer ?
#
loop_
_entity_poly.entity_id
_entity_poly.type
_entity_poly.pdbx_seq_one_letter_code
_entity_poly.pdbx_strand_id
1 'polypeptide(L)' 'MVMFSVQTHPVHQNFKQCVSFEFFEGMPHAKMVYTILCICFLYFMPLAIILVAYTRIIIEISKKSKETEGETAVC' A
#
# COMPACT_ATOMS: atom_id res chain seq x y z
N MET A 1 8.16 -0.43 -20.84
CA MET A 1 8.23 -0.74 -19.39
C MET A 1 9.06 -2.00 -19.22
N VAL A 2 10.37 -1.86 -19.06
CA VAL A 2 11.29 -2.99 -18.87
C VAL A 2 12.25 -2.59 -17.75
N MET A 3 11.87 -2.93 -16.51
CA MET A 3 12.63 -2.66 -15.26
C MET A 3 13.28 -3.96 -14.74
N PHE A 4 13.65 -4.83 -15.67
CA PHE A 4 13.90 -6.23 -15.41
C PHE A 4 15.15 -6.64 -16.21
N SER A 5 16.32 -6.52 -15.58
CA SER A 5 17.56 -7.12 -16.08
C SER A 5 17.67 -8.53 -15.52
N VAL A 6 18.07 -9.49 -16.35
CA VAL A 6 18.21 -10.90 -15.96
C VAL A 6 19.60 -11.08 -15.37
N GLN A 7 19.70 -11.22 -14.05
CA GLN A 7 20.96 -11.50 -13.38
C GLN A 7 21.14 -12.98 -13.06
N THR A 8 22.37 -13.45 -13.21
CA THR A 8 22.77 -14.82 -12.91
C THR A 8 23.43 -14.86 -11.52
N HIS A 9 22.99 -15.77 -10.66
CA HIS A 9 23.50 -15.87 -9.28
C HIS A 9 24.99 -16.27 -9.25
N PRO A 10 25.86 -15.62 -8.44
CA PRO A 10 27.32 -15.85 -8.47
C PRO A 10 27.75 -17.26 -8.04
N VAL A 11 26.93 -17.98 -7.24
CA VAL A 11 27.21 -19.35 -6.78
C VAL A 11 26.50 -20.41 -7.64
N HIS A 12 25.44 -20.04 -8.36
CA HIS A 12 24.61 -20.96 -9.14
C HIS A 12 24.32 -20.37 -10.51
N GLN A 13 25.21 -20.64 -11.46
CA GLN A 13 25.20 -20.07 -12.81
C GLN A 13 23.97 -20.44 -13.66
N ASN A 14 23.15 -21.38 -13.20
CA ASN A 14 21.90 -21.78 -13.86
C ASN A 14 20.66 -21.05 -13.31
N PHE A 15 20.80 -20.20 -12.29
CA PHE A 15 19.69 -19.46 -11.72
C PHE A 15 19.64 -18.05 -12.31
N LYS A 16 18.70 -17.83 -13.23
CA LYS A 16 18.39 -16.52 -13.81
C LYS A 16 17.31 -15.87 -12.96
N GLN A 17 17.67 -14.83 -12.22
CA GLN A 17 16.71 -14.04 -11.46
C GLN A 17 16.44 -12.72 -12.18
N CYS A 18 15.17 -12.46 -12.44
CA CYS A 18 14.71 -11.17 -12.90
C CYS A 18 14.77 -10.21 -11.71
N VAL A 19 15.78 -9.35 -11.66
CA VAL A 19 15.99 -8.45 -10.52
C VAL A 19 16.29 -7.04 -10.96
N SER A 20 15.74 -6.07 -10.24
CA SER A 20 15.95 -4.65 -10.49
C SER A 20 17.27 -4.13 -9.91
N PHE A 21 18.19 -5.00 -9.46
CA PHE A 21 19.44 -4.59 -8.81
C PHE A 21 20.38 -3.83 -9.76
N GLU A 22 20.57 -4.29 -11.00
CA GLU A 22 21.47 -3.64 -11.97
C GLU A 22 20.97 -2.29 -12.48
N PHE A 23 19.65 -2.07 -12.54
CA PHE A 23 19.13 -0.80 -13.04
C PHE A 23 19.49 0.39 -12.12
N PHE A 24 19.81 0.12 -10.86
CA PHE A 24 20.18 1.12 -9.87
C PHE A 24 21.68 1.15 -9.54
N GLU A 25 22.51 0.29 -10.16
CA GLU A 25 23.96 0.23 -9.86
C GLU A 25 24.68 1.57 -10.14
N GLY A 26 24.16 2.41 -11.03
CA GLY A 26 24.68 3.75 -11.30
C GLY A 26 24.01 4.90 -10.53
N MET A 27 22.91 4.67 -9.81
CA MET A 27 22.10 5.73 -9.17
C MET A 27 21.46 5.27 -7.84
N PRO A 28 22.18 5.33 -6.72
CA PRO A 28 21.69 4.87 -5.42
C PRO A 28 20.44 5.62 -4.94
N HIS A 29 20.29 6.89 -5.30
CA HIS A 29 19.12 7.70 -4.94
C HIS A 29 17.83 7.25 -5.63
N ALA A 30 17.92 6.72 -6.86
CA ALA A 30 16.74 6.30 -7.62
C ALA A 30 16.08 5.07 -6.98
N LYS A 31 16.87 4.14 -6.41
CA LYS A 31 16.34 2.98 -5.69
C LYS A 31 15.57 3.40 -4.44
N MET A 32 16.14 4.31 -3.65
CA MET A 32 15.50 4.82 -2.44
C MET A 32 14.18 5.51 -2.75
N VAL A 33 14.15 6.40 -3.75
CA VAL A 33 12.93 7.10 -4.17
C VAL A 33 11.88 6.12 -4.66
N TYR A 34 12.24 5.15 -5.50
CA TYR A 34 11.30 4.14 -6.00
C TYR A 34 10.68 3.32 -4.86
N THR A 35 11.49 2.82 -3.92
CA THR A 35 11.00 2.06 -2.77
C THR A 35 10.09 2.91 -1.87
N ILE A 36 10.46 4.15 -1.57
CA ILE A 36 9.65 5.06 -0.76
C ILE A 36 8.31 5.34 -1.44
N LEU A 37 8.32 5.67 -2.73
CA LEU A 37 7.10 5.92 -3.50
C LEU A 37 6.20 4.68 -3.51
N CYS A 38 6.76 3.49 -3.75
CA CYS A 38 5.99 2.25 -3.70
C CYS A 38 5.35 2.02 -2.32
N ILE A 39 6.07 2.22 -1.23
CA ILE A 39 5.49 2.06 0.12
C ILE A 39 4.41 3.12 0.37
N CYS A 40 4.63 4.37 -0.05
CA CYS A 40 3.62 5.43 0.08
C CYS A 40 2.34 5.11 -0.68
N PHE A 41 2.45 4.75 -1.97
CA PHE A 41 1.28 4.55 -2.84
C PHE A 41 0.61 3.19 -2.65
N LEU A 42 1.36 2.11 -2.37
CA LEU A 42 0.80 0.76 -2.25
C LEU A 42 0.43 0.39 -0.82
N TYR A 43 0.93 1.11 0.19
CA TYR A 43 0.62 0.82 1.59
C TYR A 43 -0.05 2.00 2.29
N PHE A 44 0.62 3.15 2.42
CA PHE A 44 0.08 4.25 3.23
C PHE A 44 -1.19 4.87 2.64
N MET A 45 -1.22 5.11 1.33
CA MET A 45 -2.39 5.66 0.64
C MET A 45 -3.63 4.75 0.76
N PRO A 46 -3.57 3.45 0.39
CA PRO A 46 -4.72 2.56 0.55
C PRO A 46 -5.12 2.38 2.02
N LEU A 47 -4.16 2.33 2.94
CA LEU A 47 -4.45 2.23 4.37
C LEU A 47 -5.19 3.47 4.89
N ALA A 48 -4.80 4.67 4.48
CA ALA A 48 -5.50 5.90 4.84
C ALA A 48 -6.94 5.93 4.30
N ILE A 49 -7.14 5.51 3.05
CA ILE A 49 -8.48 5.42 2.44
C ILE A 49 -9.37 4.47 3.24
N ILE A 50 -8.85 3.30 3.59
CA ILE A 50 -9.56 2.31 4.41
C ILE A 50 -9.95 2.91 5.76
N LEU A 51 -9.01 3.51 6.48
CA LEU A 51 -9.28 4.12 7.79
C LEU A 51 -10.37 5.19 7.71
N VAL A 52 -10.32 6.07 6.72
CA VAL A 52 -11.34 7.11 6.53
C VAL A 52 -12.69 6.48 6.22
N ALA A 53 -12.74 5.53 5.29
CA ALA A 53 -13.99 4.86 4.91
C ALA A 53 -14.64 4.16 6.12
N TYR A 54 -13.89 3.36 6.87
CA TYR A 54 -14.40 2.68 8.06
C TYR A 54 -14.83 3.65 9.17
N THR A 55 -14.07 4.73 9.37
CA THR A 55 -14.46 5.78 10.33
C THR A 55 -15.81 6.38 9.96
N ARG A 56 -16.04 6.66 8.67
CA ARG A 56 -17.32 7.21 8.19
C ARG A 56 -18.48 6.22 8.35
N ILE A 57 -18.24 4.94 8.06
CA ILE A 57 -19.22 3.87 8.26
C ILE A 57 -19.62 3.79 9.74
N ILE A 58 -18.65 3.77 10.66
CA ILE A 58 -18.91 3.70 12.10
C ILE A 58 -19.70 4.92 12.57
N ILE A 59 -19.32 6.13 12.13
CA ILE A 59 -20.05 7.36 12.47
C ILE A 59 -21.51 7.27 12.02
N GLU A 60 -21.77 6.80 10.81
CA GLU A 60 -23.13 6.72 10.28
C GLU A 60 -23.96 5.67 11.03
N ILE A 61 -23.38 4.51 11.37
CA ILE A 61 -24.02 3.49 12.20
C ILE A 61 -24.32 4.06 13.60
N SER A 62 -23.38 4.76 14.24
CA SER A 62 -23.59 5.37 15.56
C SER A 62 -24.68 6.45 15.54
N LYS A 63 -24.76 7.25 14.47
CA LYS A 63 -25.83 8.24 14.30
C LYS A 63 -27.19 7.55 14.19
N LYS A 64 -27.32 6.54 13.32
CA LYS A 64 -28.56 5.80 13.12
C LYS A 64 -29.01 5.08 14.38
N SER A 65 -28.08 4.47 15.11
CA SER A 65 -28.39 3.81 16.40
C SER A 65 -28.99 4.78 17.41
N LYS A 66 -28.46 6.01 17.51
CA LYS A 66 -28.95 7.04 18.44
C LYS A 66 -30.29 7.64 18.02
N GLU A 67 -30.56 7.75 16.72
CA GLU A 67 -31.88 8.16 16.21
C GLU A 67 -32.96 7.13 16.58
N THR A 68 -32.67 5.82 16.43
CA THR A 68 -33.58 4.76 16.84
C THR A 68 -33.84 4.75 18.36
N GLU A 69 -32.81 4.94 19.19
CA GLU A 69 -32.99 5.04 20.65
C GLU A 69 -33.84 6.26 21.06
N GLY A 70 -33.67 7.40 20.38
CA GLY A 70 -34.48 8.61 20.61
C GLY A 70 -35.94 8.44 20.20
N GLU A 71 -36.21 7.77 19.08
CA GLU A 71 -37.58 7.50 18.61
C GLU A 71 -38.31 6.49 19.52
N THR A 72 -37.58 5.54 20.13
CA THR A 72 -38.15 4.56 21.08
C THR A 72 -38.40 5.17 22.47
N ALA A 73 -37.67 6.22 22.86
CA ALA A 73 -37.87 6.92 24.13
C ALA A 73 -39.01 7.97 24.10
N VAL A 74 -39.55 8.27 22.91
CA VAL A 74 -40.66 9.20 22.70
C VAL A 74 -42.01 8.47 22.57
N CYS A 75 -42.00 7.13 22.51
CA CYS A 75 -43.20 6.29 22.55
C CYS A 75 -43.61 5.94 23.99
#